data_AF-A0A139DKV7-F1
#
_entry.id   AF-A0A139DKV7-F1
#
_cell.length_a   1.000
_cell.length_b   1.000
_cell.length_c   1.000
_cell.angle_alpha   90.00
_cell.angle_beta   90.00
_cell.angle_gamma   90.00
#
_symmetry.space_group_name_H-M   'P 1'
#
loop_
_entity.id
_entity.type
_entity.pdbx_description
1 polymer ?
#
loop_
_entity_poly.entity_id
_entity_poly.type
_entity_poly.pdbx_seq_one_letter_code
_entity_poly.pdbx_strand_id
1 'polypeptide(L)'
;MKDYWNPENVAVINKIVKGTLVAAFLFVGLIGYQFYVVMADTEQQRLSALDGWATGSEGQSKIAEQFIEACMKGGPVDLDSRPEKLVSVYECANEIGGSELESLIRTSDQKTKAPAPLRWL
;
A
#
# COMPACT_ATOMS: atom_id res chain seq x y z
N MET A 1 4.51 -5.14 -49.28
CA MET A 1 3.82 -3.98 -48.65
C MET A 1 2.34 -3.84 -49.04
N LYS A 2 1.76 -4.72 -49.89
CA LYS A 2 0.33 -4.63 -50.27
C LYS A 2 -0.61 -5.48 -49.38
N ASP A 3 -0.07 -6.40 -48.58
CA ASP A 3 -0.89 -7.38 -47.83
C ASP A 3 -1.37 -6.90 -46.44
N TYR A 4 -0.89 -5.73 -45.98
CA TYR A 4 -1.29 -5.13 -44.70
C TYR A 4 -2.68 -4.46 -44.74
N TRP A 5 -3.20 -4.17 -45.93
CA TRP A 5 -4.51 -3.53 -46.15
C TRP A 5 -5.57 -4.51 -46.69
N ASN A 6 -5.43 -5.81 -46.40
CA ASN A 6 -6.55 -6.73 -46.57
C ASN A 6 -7.58 -6.45 -45.44
N PRO A 7 -8.86 -6.11 -45.76
CA PRO A 7 -9.89 -5.80 -44.76
C PRO A 7 -10.07 -6.90 -43.70
N GLU A 8 -9.80 -8.16 -44.03
CA GLU A 8 -9.82 -9.28 -43.07
C GLU A 8 -8.68 -9.17 -42.04
N ASN A 9 -7.47 -8.81 -42.49
CA ASN A 9 -6.31 -8.60 -41.62
C ASN A 9 -6.55 -7.40 -40.68
N VAL A 10 -7.16 -6.32 -41.19
CA VAL A 10 -7.51 -5.14 -40.38
C VAL A 10 -8.55 -5.46 -39.32
N ALA A 11 -9.55 -6.29 -39.64
CA ALA A 11 -10.56 -6.72 -38.68
C ALA A 11 -9.98 -7.62 -37.57
N VAL A 12 -9.05 -8.51 -37.91
CA VAL A 12 -8.33 -9.35 -36.94
C VAL A 12 -7.44 -8.51 -36.03
N ILE A 13 -6.67 -7.57 -36.60
CA ILE A 13 -5.82 -6.64 -35.82
C ILE A 13 -6.67 -5.82 -34.85
N ASN A 14 -7.81 -5.28 -35.28
CA ASN A 14 -8.71 -4.53 -34.39
C ASN A 14 -9.28 -5.37 -33.23
N LYS A 15 -9.57 -6.66 -33.46
CA LYS A 15 -9.99 -7.57 -32.38
C LYS A 15 -8.87 -7.84 -31.38
N ILE A 16 -7.64 -8.03 -31.86
CA ILE A 16 -6.45 -8.24 -31.02
C ILE A 16 -6.20 -6.99 -30.19
N VAL A 17 -6.14 -5.81 -30.80
CA VAL A 17 -5.90 -4.54 -30.09
C VAL A 17 -6.97 -4.29 -29.01
N LYS A 18 -8.25 -4.50 -29.33
CA LYS A 18 -9.33 -4.37 -28.33
C LYS A 18 -9.17 -5.39 -27.19
N GLY A 19 -8.85 -6.64 -27.51
CA GLY A 19 -8.60 -7.68 -26.50
C GLY A 19 -7.43 -7.33 -25.59
N THR A 20 -6.32 -6.87 -26.14
CA THR A 20 -5.14 -6.43 -25.38
C THR A 20 -5.46 -5.22 -24.49
N LEU A 21 -6.22 -4.25 -24.99
CA LEU A 21 -6.64 -3.10 -24.17
C LEU A 21 -7.49 -3.54 -22.98
N VAL A 22 -8.50 -4.41 -23.21
CA VAL A 22 -9.33 -4.94 -22.13
C VAL A 22 -8.49 -5.71 -21.11
N ALA A 23 -7.56 -6.55 -21.57
CA ALA A 23 -6.65 -7.29 -20.69
C ALA A 23 -5.76 -6.36 -19.86
N ALA A 24 -5.23 -5.29 -20.47
CA ALA A 24 -4.42 -4.28 -19.78
C ALA A 24 -5.23 -3.54 -18.69
N PHE A 25 -6.47 -3.12 -19.00
CA PHE A 25 -7.35 -2.49 -18.01
C PHE A 25 -7.67 -3.42 -16.84
N LEU A 26 -7.97 -4.69 -17.11
CA LEU A 26 -8.21 -5.68 -16.06
C LEU A 26 -6.97 -5.93 -15.21
N PHE A 27 -5.77 -5.96 -15.82
CA PHE A 27 -4.52 -6.13 -15.11
C PHE A 27 -4.22 -4.94 -14.17
N VAL A 28 -4.40 -3.70 -14.64
CA VAL A 28 -4.26 -2.50 -13.80
C VAL A 28 -5.29 -2.49 -12.67
N GLY A 29 -6.55 -2.82 -12.97
CA GLY A 29 -7.61 -2.93 -11.96
C GLY A 29 -7.29 -3.98 -10.89
N LEU A 30 -6.75 -5.14 -11.30
CA LEU A 30 -6.32 -6.20 -10.39
C LEU A 30 -5.17 -5.74 -9.50
N ILE A 31 -4.14 -5.08 -10.06
CA ILE A 31 -3.02 -4.54 -9.28
C ILE A 31 -3.52 -3.52 -8.25
N GLY A 32 -4.36 -2.57 -8.68
CA GLY A 32 -4.93 -1.55 -7.79
C GLY A 32 -5.74 -2.17 -6.65
N TYR A 33 -6.57 -3.17 -6.95
CA TYR A 33 -7.32 -3.90 -5.94
C TYR A 33 -6.40 -4.65 -4.96
N GLN A 34 -5.40 -5.38 -5.45
CA GLN A 34 -4.47 -6.07 -4.57
C GLN A 34 -3.67 -5.10 -3.71
N PHE A 35 -3.35 -3.91 -4.24
CA PHE A 35 -2.56 -2.92 -3.52
C PHE A 35 -3.36 -2.37 -2.34
N TYR A 36 -4.64 -2.06 -2.58
CA TYR A 36 -5.59 -1.68 -1.55
C TYR A 36 -5.71 -2.76 -0.47
N VAL A 37 -5.90 -4.03 -0.85
CA VAL A 37 -6.03 -5.14 0.11
C VAL A 37 -4.75 -5.34 0.95
N VAL A 38 -3.58 -5.28 0.31
CA VAL A 38 -2.29 -5.41 1.00
C VAL A 38 -2.08 -4.26 1.99
N MET A 39 -2.37 -3.02 1.60
CA MET A 39 -2.26 -1.87 2.49
C MET A 39 -3.19 -2.01 3.71
N ALA A 40 -4.43 -2.42 3.50
CA ALA A 40 -5.39 -2.64 4.58
C ALA A 40 -4.95 -3.77 5.52
N ASP A 41 -4.44 -4.89 4.99
CA ASP A 41 -3.89 -5.99 5.80
C ASP A 41 -2.67 -5.53 6.61
N THR A 42 -1.72 -4.80 6.00
CA THR A 42 -0.57 -4.25 6.72
C THR A 42 -0.99 -3.32 7.86
N GLU A 43 -1.96 -2.43 7.62
CA GLU A 43 -2.48 -1.56 8.66
C GLU A 43 -3.13 -2.35 9.80
N GLN A 44 -3.92 -3.39 9.48
CA GLN A 44 -4.53 -4.26 10.48
C GLN A 44 -3.49 -5.04 11.30
N GLN A 45 -2.41 -5.51 10.66
CA GLN A 45 -1.29 -6.18 11.37
C GLN A 45 -0.59 -5.23 12.34
N ARG A 46 -0.39 -3.96 11.94
CA ARG A 46 0.18 -2.92 12.83
C ARG A 46 -0.73 -2.66 14.02
N LEU A 47 -2.03 -2.44 13.79
CA LEU A 47 -3.00 -2.20 14.86
C LEU A 47 -3.10 -3.38 15.83
N SER A 48 -3.10 -4.61 15.32
CA SER A 48 -3.10 -5.81 16.17
C SER A 48 -1.81 -5.96 16.98
N ALA A 49 -0.65 -5.61 16.42
CA ALA A 49 0.62 -5.64 17.15
C ALA A 49 0.68 -4.53 18.22
N LEU A 50 0.19 -3.34 17.90
CA LEU A 50 0.09 -2.20 18.82
C LEU A 50 -0.85 -2.49 19.98
N ASP A 51 -2.02 -3.08 19.72
CA ASP A 51 -2.96 -3.46 20.78
C ASP A 51 -2.32 -4.46 21.76
N GLY A 52 -1.67 -5.51 21.23
CA GLY A 52 -0.94 -6.46 22.08
C GLY A 52 0.18 -5.81 22.88
N TRP A 53 0.93 -4.89 22.29
CA TRP A 53 2.02 -4.17 22.95
C TRP A 53 1.52 -3.15 24.00
N ALA A 54 0.42 -2.44 23.70
CA ALA A 54 -0.19 -1.45 24.58
C ALA A 54 -0.69 -2.04 25.91
N THR A 55 -0.99 -3.34 25.96
CA THR A 55 -1.40 -4.01 27.21
C THR A 55 -0.27 -4.21 28.23
N GLY A 56 1.00 -4.00 27.84
CA GLY A 56 2.15 -4.26 28.71
C GLY A 56 2.34 -3.23 29.83
N SER A 57 1.87 -2.00 29.67
CA SER A 57 1.88 -0.96 30.71
C SER A 57 1.02 0.26 30.34
N GLU A 58 0.59 1.06 31.31
CA GLU A 58 -0.14 2.32 31.07
C GLU A 58 0.66 3.30 30.19
N GLY A 59 2.00 3.28 30.29
CA GLY A 59 2.86 4.11 29.44
C GLY A 59 2.83 3.70 27.96
N GLN A 60 2.82 2.39 27.69
CA GLN A 60 2.78 1.86 26.32
C GLN A 60 1.44 2.13 25.63
N SER A 61 0.34 2.05 26.37
CA SER A 61 -0.98 2.42 25.84
C SER A 61 -1.03 3.87 25.33
N LYS A 62 -0.50 4.82 26.11
CA LYS A 62 -0.45 6.24 25.70
C LYS A 62 0.45 6.48 24.49
N ILE A 63 1.58 5.78 24.42
CA ILE A 63 2.51 5.85 23.27
C ILE A 63 1.84 5.29 22.01
N ALA A 64 1.10 4.18 22.13
CA ALA A 64 0.37 3.58 21.01
C ALA A 64 -0.71 4.53 20.46
N GLU A 65 -1.47 5.19 21.34
CA GLU A 65 -2.47 6.20 20.94
C GLU A 65 -1.83 7.37 20.19
N GLN A 66 -0.73 7.92 20.72
CA GLN A 66 -0.01 9.02 20.06
C GLN A 66 0.54 8.60 18.69
N PHE A 67 1.08 7.38 18.58
CA PHE A 67 1.56 6.86 17.32
C PHE A 67 0.45 6.71 16.29
N ILE A 68 -0.71 6.17 16.69
CA ILE A 68 -1.86 6.02 15.78
C ILE A 68 -2.31 7.38 15.27
N GLU A 69 -2.44 8.36 16.16
CA GLU A 69 -2.91 9.71 15.79
C GLU A 69 -1.91 10.46 14.89
N ALA A 70 -0.62 10.39 15.19
CA ALA A 70 0.41 11.15 14.47
C ALA A 70 0.88 10.47 13.16
N CYS A 71 0.97 9.14 13.14
CA CYS A 71 1.66 8.40 12.08
C CYS A 71 0.73 7.56 11.20
N MET A 72 -0.42 7.12 11.70
CA MET A 72 -1.33 6.24 10.97
C MET A 72 -2.59 6.96 10.49
N LYS A 73 -3.12 7.88 11.29
CA LYS A 73 -4.32 8.63 10.95
C LYS A 73 -3.97 9.72 9.94
N GLY A 74 -4.24 9.45 8.66
CA GLY A 74 -4.07 10.44 7.60
C GLY A 74 -4.89 11.71 7.89
N GLY A 75 -4.21 12.85 7.99
CA GLY A 75 -4.86 14.16 8.10
C GLY A 75 -5.38 14.66 6.74
N PRO A 76 -6.23 15.70 6.74
CA PRO A 76 -6.56 16.40 5.50
C PRO A 76 -5.27 16.91 4.87
N VAL A 77 -5.01 16.50 3.62
CA VAL A 77 -3.90 17.04 2.84
C VAL A 77 -4.26 18.49 2.51
N ASP A 78 -3.72 19.42 3.29
CA ASP A 78 -3.76 20.83 2.91
C ASP A 78 -2.88 20.98 1.67
N LEU A 79 -3.54 21.27 0.54
CA LEU A 79 -2.94 21.35 -0.80
C LEU A 79 -1.86 22.44 -0.88
N ASP A 80 -1.90 23.42 0.02
CA ASP A 80 -0.92 24.51 0.11
C ASP A 80 0.22 24.18 1.09
N SER A 81 0.06 23.16 1.92
CA SER A 81 1.11 22.67 2.83
C SER A 81 1.91 21.56 2.15
N ARG A 82 3.11 21.90 1.66
CA ARG A 82 4.08 20.86 1.32
C ARG A 82 4.71 20.33 2.61
N PRO A 83 4.68 19.02 2.88
CA PRO A 83 5.39 18.48 4.04
C PRO A 83 6.89 18.79 3.91
N GLU A 84 7.48 19.37 4.96
CA GLU A 84 8.92 19.70 5.00
C GLU A 84 9.79 18.44 4.90
N LYS A 85 9.29 17.30 5.39
CA LYS A 85 9.98 16.01 5.34
C LYS A 85 8.98 14.89 5.09
N LEU A 86 9.32 13.98 4.18
CA LEU A 86 8.65 12.68 4.08
C LEU A 86 9.19 11.80 5.21
N VAL A 87 8.43 11.68 6.29
CA VAL A 87 8.77 10.82 7.42
C VAL A 87 8.18 9.44 7.16
N SER A 88 9.01 8.40 7.23
CA SER A 88 8.52 7.02 7.14
C SER A 88 7.76 6.62 8.41
N VAL A 89 6.84 5.67 8.31
CA VAL A 89 6.10 5.15 9.47
C VAL A 89 7.07 4.61 10.55
N TYR A 90 8.20 4.03 10.15
CA TYR A 90 9.23 3.55 11.07
C TYR A 90 9.94 4.69 11.81
N GLU A 91 10.25 5.77 11.09
CA GLU A 91 10.91 6.93 11.69
C GLU A 91 9.97 7.67 12.64
N CYS A 92 8.68 7.78 12.27
CA CYS A 92 7.62 8.30 13.14
C CYS A 92 7.42 7.42 14.40
N ALA A 93 7.46 6.09 14.24
CA ALA A 93 7.45 5.15 15.36
C ALA A 93 8.64 5.34 16.30
N ASN A 94 9.84 5.53 15.74
CA ASN A 94 11.05 5.77 16.52
C ASN A 94 11.01 7.13 17.25
N GLU A 95 10.47 8.17 16.63
CA GLU A 95 10.32 9.49 17.25
C GLU A 95 9.36 9.47 18.45
N ILE A 96 8.29 8.67 18.39
CA ILE A 96 7.25 8.63 19.43
C ILE A 96 7.53 7.59 20.51
N GLY A 97 7.90 6.37 20.12
CA GLY A 97 8.05 5.23 21.02
C GLY A 97 9.46 4.63 21.04
N GLY A 98 10.42 5.26 20.38
CA GLY A 98 11.80 4.77 20.29
C GLY A 98 11.95 3.50 19.45
N SER A 99 13.13 2.90 19.54
CA SER A 99 13.52 1.74 18.73
C SER A 99 12.66 0.50 19.00
N GLU A 100 12.04 0.40 20.18
CA GLU A 100 11.14 -0.71 20.51
C GLU A 100 9.87 -0.67 19.65
N LEU A 101 9.22 0.49 19.58
CA LEU A 101 8.03 0.68 18.76
C LEU A 101 8.37 0.58 17.27
N GLU A 102 9.50 1.15 16.83
CA GLU A 102 9.97 0.99 15.45
C GLU A 102 10.11 -0.50 15.08
N SER A 103 10.77 -1.28 15.93
CA SER A 103 11.00 -2.71 15.70
C SER A 103 9.69 -3.50 15.66
N LEU A 104 8.74 -3.17 16.55
CA LEU A 104 7.41 -3.76 16.56
C LEU A 104 6.70 -3.56 15.22
N ILE A 105 6.65 -2.31 14.73
CA ILE A 105 6.00 -1.96 13.46
C ILE A 105 6.71 -2.60 12.27
N ARG A 106 8.05 -2.56 12.25
CA ARG A 106 8.85 -3.21 11.20
C ARG A 106 8.60 -4.71 11.14
N THR A 107 8.46 -5.36 12.30
CA THR A 107 8.21 -6.80 12.38
C THR A 107 6.75 -7.13 12.03
N SER A 108 5.77 -6.28 12.37
CA SER A 108 4.39 -6.49 11.97
C SER A 108 4.22 -6.41 10.45
N ASP A 109 4.91 -5.48 9.79
CA ASP A 109 4.80 -5.29 8.34
C ASP A 109 5.35 -6.47 7.54
N GLN A 110 6.36 -7.15 8.08
CA GLN A 110 6.91 -8.37 7.47
C GLN A 110 5.93 -9.55 7.45
N LYS A 111 4.83 -9.49 8.21
CA LYS A 111 3.79 -10.53 8.19
C LYS A 111 2.93 -10.46 6.93
N THR A 112 2.72 -9.27 6.39
CA THR A 112 1.95 -9.10 5.16
C THR A 112 2.80 -9.53 3.96
N LYS A 113 2.23 -10.40 3.12
CA LYS A 113 2.88 -10.85 1.88
C LYS A 113 2.08 -10.36 0.69
N ALA A 114 2.75 -9.63 -0.21
CA ALA A 114 2.13 -9.23 -1.46
C ALA A 114 1.76 -10.46 -2.32
N PRO A 115 0.50 -10.61 -2.77
CA PRO A 115 0.11 -11.64 -3.71
C PRO A 115 0.65 -11.32 -5.12
N ALA A 116 0.60 -12.30 -6.03
CA ALA A 116 0.80 -12.04 -7.45
C ALA A 116 -0.47 -11.39 -8.06
N PRO A 117 -0.37 -10.42 -8.99
CA PRO A 117 0.85 -9.98 -9.67
C PRO A 117 1.65 -8.87 -8.96
N LEU A 118 1.19 -8.30 -7.84
CA LEU A 118 1.96 -7.25 -7.15
C LEU A 118 3.39 -7.66 -6.81
N ARG A 119 3.59 -8.91 -6.38
CA ARG A 119 4.92 -9.47 -6.11
C ARG A 119 5.83 -9.57 -7.35
N TRP A 120 5.28 -9.47 -8.55
CA TRP A 120 6.05 -9.52 -9.80
C TRP A 120 6.52 -8.15 -10.28
N LEU A 121 6.00 -7.08 -9.67
CA LEU A 121 6.46 -5.71 -9.88
C LEU A 121 7.66 -5.42 -8.99
#